data_AF-A0A1T3D1E2-F1
#
_entry.id   AF-A0A1T3D1E2-F1
#
_cell.length_a   1.000
_cell.length_b   1.000
_cell.length_c   1.000
_cell.angle_alpha   90.00
_cell.angle_beta   90.00
_cell.angle_gamma   90.00
#
_symmetry.space_group_name_H-M   'P 1'
#
loop_
_entity.id
_entity.type
_entity.pdbx_description
1 polymer ?
#
loop_
_entity_poly.entity_id
_entity_poly.type
_entity_poly.pdbx_seq_one_letter_code
_entity_poly.pdbx_strand_id
1 'polypeptide(L)'
;MPDKQSYWPQMFPAITILSYGPDFLFAASQIIASNTVKKHQQGIAGSLIGTLVAYGQSTGIGFAGTVETYTNNHGANIGDGYRHALYLGIGLAGLSIIIAIIFIRIPKDTRDGWGDEEITVMGDLSDQSEQNKADESLDSQNKQLQV
;
A
#
# COMPACT_ATOMS: atom_id res chain seq x y z
N MET A 1 -40.96 -3.31 16.56
CA MET A 1 -39.53 -3.64 16.35
C MET A 1 -38.79 -3.08 17.58
N PRO A 2 -37.74 -3.71 18.14
CA PRO A 2 -37.20 -3.24 19.42
C PRO A 2 -36.42 -1.92 19.25
N ASP A 3 -37.04 -0.81 19.64
CA ASP A 3 -36.58 0.58 19.45
C ASP A 3 -35.46 1.02 20.42
N LYS A 4 -34.47 0.16 20.71
CA LYS A 4 -33.34 0.49 21.61
C LYS A 4 -31.96 0.10 21.08
N GLN A 5 -31.79 -0.04 19.77
CA GLN A 5 -30.45 -0.19 19.19
C GLN A 5 -29.82 1.21 19.08
N SER A 6 -29.09 1.61 20.12
CA SER A 6 -28.45 2.93 20.16
C SER A 6 -27.55 3.10 18.93
N TYR A 7 -27.78 4.18 18.19
CA TYR A 7 -26.97 4.64 17.05
C TYR A 7 -25.47 4.67 17.35
N TRP A 8 -25.13 5.10 18.58
CA TRP A 8 -23.76 5.26 19.07
C TRP A 8 -22.92 3.97 19.09
N PRO A 9 -23.27 2.90 19.83
CA PRO A 9 -22.43 1.70 19.91
C PRO A 9 -22.33 0.89 18.62
N GLN A 10 -23.18 1.13 17.63
CA GLN A 10 -23.23 0.28 16.43
C GLN A 10 -22.81 1.01 15.17
N MET A 11 -23.25 2.26 14.99
CA MET A 11 -22.93 3.01 13.79
C MET A 11 -21.57 3.72 13.91
N PHE A 12 -21.20 4.18 15.11
CA PHE A 12 -19.90 4.84 15.32
C PHE A 12 -18.71 3.91 15.02
N PRO A 13 -18.62 2.69 15.60
CA PRO A 13 -17.49 1.81 15.32
C PRO A 13 -17.49 1.32 13.87
N ALA A 14 -18.68 1.09 13.29
CA ALA A 14 -18.82 0.66 11.91
C ALA A 14 -18.30 1.71 10.92
N ILE A 15 -18.67 2.98 11.11
CA ILE A 15 -18.19 4.10 10.27
C ILE A 15 -16.69 4.31 10.47
N THR A 16 -16.20 4.21 11.71
CA THR A 16 -14.77 4.28 12.03
C THR A 16 -13.98 3.20 11.28
N ILE A 17 -14.39 1.93 11.38
CA ILE A 17 -13.71 0.82 10.69
C ILE A 17 -13.81 0.97 9.17
N LEU A 18 -14.96 1.39 8.66
CA LEU A 18 -15.19 1.60 7.23
C LEU A 18 -14.30 2.70 6.66
N SER A 19 -14.07 3.78 7.40
CA SER A 19 -13.17 4.87 6.99
C SER A 19 -11.71 4.45 7.06
N TYR A 20 -11.29 3.83 8.16
CA TYR A 20 -9.87 3.54 8.38
C TYR A 20 -9.35 2.31 7.62
N GLY A 21 -10.21 1.34 7.30
CA GLY A 21 -9.80 0.10 6.64
C GLY A 21 -9.05 0.33 5.32
N PRO A 22 -9.65 1.07 4.36
CA PRO A 22 -8.99 1.39 3.10
C PRO A 22 -7.70 2.20 3.27
N ASP A 23 -7.68 3.15 4.21
CA ASP A 23 -6.50 3.99 4.48
C ASP A 23 -5.31 3.16 4.97
N PHE A 24 -5.54 2.25 5.92
CA PHE A 24 -4.50 1.37 6.42
C PHE A 24 -4.02 0.36 5.37
N LEU A 25 -4.93 -0.16 4.54
CA LEU A 25 -4.56 -1.05 3.44
C LEU A 25 -3.66 -0.34 2.42
N PHE A 26 -4.00 0.91 2.08
CA PHE A 26 -3.22 1.73 1.16
C PHE A 26 -1.84 2.05 1.73
N ALA A 27 -1.78 2.49 3.00
CA ALA A 27 -0.52 2.76 3.69
C ALA A 27 0.38 1.52 3.77
N ALA A 28 -0.17 0.36 4.16
CA ALA A 28 0.56 -0.90 4.23
C ALA A 28 1.08 -1.34 2.86
N SER A 29 0.27 -1.24 1.80
CA SER A 29 0.67 -1.58 0.44
C SER A 29 1.84 -0.71 -0.04
N GLN A 30 1.75 0.60 0.22
CA GLN A 30 2.79 1.55 -0.14
C GLN A 30 4.11 1.29 0.60
N ILE A 31 4.05 0.90 1.88
CA ILE A 31 5.21 0.52 2.69
C ILE A 31 5.84 -0.78 2.18
N ILE A 32 5.05 -1.81 1.90
CA ILE A 32 5.58 -3.10 1.41
C ILE A 32 6.27 -2.91 0.06
N ALA A 33 5.65 -2.15 -0.84
CA ALA A 33 6.24 -1.90 -2.15
C ALA A 33 7.47 -1.00 -2.09
N SER A 34 7.47 0.05 -1.24
CA SER A 34 8.64 0.92 -1.10
C SER A 34 9.86 0.18 -0.55
N ASN A 35 9.65 -0.83 0.29
CA ASN A 35 10.69 -1.72 0.80
C ASN A 35 11.18 -2.74 -0.25
N THR A 36 10.41 -3.02 -1.29
CA THR A 36 10.74 -4.02 -2.33
C THR A 36 11.54 -3.40 -3.50
N VAL A 37 11.64 -2.07 -3.58
CA VAL A 37 12.27 -1.32 -4.68
C VAL A 37 13.31 -0.30 -4.18
N LYS A 38 14.33 0.00 -4.99
CA LYS A 38 15.36 1.01 -4.66
C LYS A 38 14.76 2.42 -4.55
N LYS A 39 15.35 3.32 -3.73
CA LYS A 39 14.87 4.72 -3.50
C LYS A 39 14.48 5.45 -4.79
N HIS A 40 15.22 5.26 -5.88
CA HIS A 40 14.93 5.89 -7.18
C HIS A 40 13.62 5.44 -7.86
N GLN A 41 13.14 4.22 -7.58
CA GLN A 41 11.97 3.62 -8.26
C GLN A 41 10.69 3.64 -7.42
N GLN A 42 10.72 4.23 -6.22
CA GLN A 42 9.58 4.25 -5.31
C GLN A 42 8.36 5.00 -5.88
N GLY A 43 8.58 6.04 -6.69
CA GLY A 43 7.50 6.75 -7.38
C GLY A 43 6.78 5.87 -8.41
N ILE A 44 7.52 5.05 -9.15
CA ILE A 44 6.96 4.10 -10.12
C ILE A 44 6.20 3.00 -9.38
N ALA A 45 6.78 2.44 -8.31
CA ALA A 45 6.13 1.42 -7.49
C ALA A 45 4.82 1.94 -6.85
N GLY A 46 4.82 3.18 -6.34
CA GLY A 46 3.60 3.81 -5.80
C GLY A 46 2.52 4.01 -6.86
N SER A 47 2.88 4.46 -8.07
CA SER A 47 1.93 4.61 -9.17
C SER A 47 1.30 3.27 -9.62
N LEU A 48 2.07 2.18 -9.56
CA LEU A 48 1.62 0.84 -9.88
C LEU A 48 0.62 0.32 -8.83
N ILE A 49 0.90 0.53 -7.54
CA ILE A 49 -0.01 0.18 -6.44
C ILE A 49 -1.30 0.98 -6.57
N GLY A 50 -1.21 2.30 -6.78
CA GLY A 50 -2.38 3.15 -6.95
C GLY A 50 -3.26 2.67 -8.11
N THR A 51 -2.64 2.30 -9.24
CA THR A 51 -3.35 1.72 -10.38
C THR A 51 -4.01 0.38 -10.04
N LEU A 52 -3.30 -0.51 -9.33
CA LEU A 52 -3.84 -1.81 -8.90
C LEU A 52 -5.02 -1.66 -7.94
N VAL A 53 -4.94 -0.72 -6.99
CA VAL A 53 -6.03 -0.42 -6.05
C VAL A 53 -7.24 0.15 -6.80
N ALA A 54 -7.03 1.12 -7.68
CA ALA A 54 -8.10 1.73 -8.48
C ALA A 54 -8.78 0.70 -9.40
N TYR A 55 -7.99 -0.18 -10.02
CA TYR A 55 -8.51 -1.25 -10.87
C TYR A 55 -9.29 -2.28 -10.05
N GLY A 56 -8.76 -2.71 -8.90
CA GLY A 56 -9.41 -3.65 -7.99
C GLY A 56 -10.75 -3.13 -7.44
N GLN A 57 -10.82 -1.85 -7.06
CA GLN A 57 -12.06 -1.22 -6.62
C GLN A 57 -13.10 -1.16 -7.74
N SER A 58 -12.69 -0.76 -8.95
CA SER A 58 -13.57 -0.72 -10.12
C SER A 58 -14.14 -2.11 -10.45
N THR A 59 -13.27 -3.11 -10.50
CA THR A 59 -13.68 -4.50 -10.77
C THR A 59 -14.57 -5.06 -9.65
N GLY A 60 -14.27 -4.78 -8.39
CA GLY A 60 -15.07 -5.23 -7.25
C GLY A 60 -16.50 -4.67 -7.25
N ILE A 61 -16.65 -3.37 -7.49
CA ILE A 61 -17.96 -2.72 -7.61
C ILE A 61 -18.69 -3.25 -8.85
N GLY A 62 -17.99 -3.41 -9.98
CA GLY A 62 -18.57 -3.97 -11.21
C GLY A 62 -19.12 -5.38 -11.03
N PHE A 63 -18.40 -6.25 -10.32
CA PHE A 63 -18.92 -7.57 -9.97
C PHE A 63 -20.11 -7.47 -9.01
N ALA A 64 -20.06 -6.62 -7.98
CA ALA A 64 -21.20 -6.43 -7.07
C ALA A 64 -22.49 -6.02 -7.81
N GLY A 65 -22.41 -5.04 -8.72
CA GLY A 65 -23.56 -4.59 -9.51
C GLY A 65 -24.05 -5.64 -10.53
N THR A 66 -23.13 -6.41 -11.13
CA THR A 66 -23.51 -7.52 -12.03
C THR A 66 -24.33 -8.56 -11.27
N VAL A 67 -23.87 -8.93 -10.08
CA VAL A 67 -24.53 -9.93 -9.26
C VAL A 67 -25.88 -9.45 -8.77
N GLU A 68 -25.99 -8.19 -8.33
CA GLU A 68 -27.27 -7.56 -8.00
C GLU A 68 -28.25 -7.62 -9.18
N THR A 69 -27.80 -7.30 -10.39
CA THR A 69 -28.64 -7.28 -11.60
C THR A 69 -29.12 -8.68 -12.02
N TYR A 70 -28.23 -9.68 -12.01
CA TYR A 70 -28.58 -11.05 -12.41
C TYR A 70 -29.50 -11.76 -11.41
N THR A 71 -29.45 -11.31 -10.17
CA THR A 71 -30.12 -11.93 -9.04
C THR A 71 -31.43 -11.21 -8.70
N ASN A 72 -31.54 -9.92 -9.05
CA ASN A 72 -32.76 -9.13 -9.00
C ASN A 72 -33.63 -9.41 -10.23
N ASN A 73 -34.13 -10.65 -10.35
CA ASN A 73 -34.98 -11.15 -11.44
C ASN A 73 -36.27 -10.32 -11.60
N HIS A 74 -36.15 -9.14 -12.22
CA HIS A 74 -37.19 -8.15 -12.47
C HIS A 74 -38.03 -7.75 -11.23
N GLY A 75 -37.45 -7.78 -10.02
CA GLY A 75 -38.11 -7.28 -8.79
C GLY A 75 -39.06 -8.26 -8.08
N ALA A 76 -39.13 -9.53 -8.48
CA ALA A 76 -40.12 -10.47 -7.93
C ALA A 76 -39.75 -11.09 -6.57
N ASN A 77 -38.45 -11.20 -6.21
CA ASN A 77 -38.01 -11.84 -4.95
C ASN A 77 -36.73 -11.20 -4.40
N ILE A 78 -36.85 -10.02 -3.79
CA ILE A 78 -35.72 -9.28 -3.14
C ILE A 78 -34.99 -10.16 -2.10
N GLY A 79 -35.70 -11.09 -1.45
CA GLY A 79 -35.17 -11.97 -0.40
C GLY A 79 -34.18 -13.03 -0.88
N ASP A 80 -34.46 -13.71 -1.99
CA ASP A 80 -33.48 -14.63 -2.60
C ASP A 80 -32.38 -13.85 -3.33
N GLY A 81 -32.70 -12.62 -3.74
CA GLY A 81 -31.76 -11.73 -4.39
C GLY A 81 -30.53 -11.43 -3.53
N TYR A 82 -30.78 -10.98 -2.31
CA TYR A 82 -29.71 -10.73 -1.34
C TYR A 82 -28.90 -11.99 -1.00
N ARG A 83 -29.53 -13.17 -0.95
CA ARG A 83 -28.86 -14.43 -0.57
C ARG A 83 -27.86 -14.89 -1.63
N HIS A 84 -28.23 -14.88 -2.91
CA HIS A 84 -27.31 -15.29 -3.97
C HIS A 84 -26.19 -14.26 -4.17
N ALA A 85 -26.48 -12.97 -3.98
CA ALA A 85 -25.46 -11.92 -3.97
C ALA A 85 -24.45 -12.09 -2.83
N LEU A 86 -24.93 -12.42 -1.64
CA LEU A 86 -24.09 -12.75 -0.49
C LEU A 86 -23.27 -14.02 -0.73
N TYR A 87 -23.83 -15.08 -1.32
CA TYR A 87 -23.07 -16.30 -1.63
C TYR A 87 -21.94 -16.07 -2.62
N LEU A 88 -22.15 -15.24 -3.64
CA LEU A 88 -21.08 -14.89 -4.57
C LEU A 88 -20.03 -14.00 -3.89
N GLY A 89 -20.45 -13.01 -3.08
CA GLY A 89 -19.53 -12.21 -2.27
C GLY A 89 -18.67 -13.06 -1.33
N ILE A 90 -19.27 -14.05 -0.66
CA ILE A 90 -18.59 -15.04 0.18
C ILE A 90 -17.64 -15.92 -0.65
N GLY A 91 -18.05 -16.32 -1.86
CA GLY A 91 -17.20 -17.08 -2.79
C GLY A 91 -15.97 -16.30 -3.25
N LEU A 92 -16.14 -15.02 -3.61
CA LEU A 92 -15.06 -14.13 -4.01
C LEU A 92 -14.11 -13.83 -2.83
N ALA A 93 -14.67 -13.60 -1.64
CA ALA A 93 -13.91 -13.42 -0.41
C ALA A 93 -13.12 -14.68 -0.02
N GLY A 94 -13.75 -15.85 -0.13
CA GLY A 94 -13.09 -17.14 0.10
C GLY A 94 -11.96 -17.38 -0.91
N LEU A 95 -12.19 -17.08 -2.19
CA LEU A 95 -11.16 -17.17 -3.22
C LEU A 95 -10.00 -16.21 -2.94
N SER A 96 -10.27 -14.99 -2.47
CA SER A 96 -9.24 -14.03 -2.06
C SER A 96 -8.39 -14.58 -0.91
N ILE A 97 -9.01 -15.18 0.12
CA ILE A 97 -8.28 -15.79 1.24
C ILE A 97 -7.43 -16.97 0.76
N ILE A 98 -7.96 -17.82 -0.13
CA ILE A 98 -7.22 -18.97 -0.69
C ILE A 98 -5.99 -18.47 -1.46
N ILE A 99 -6.15 -17.46 -2.33
CA ILE A 99 -5.05 -16.85 -3.08
C ILE A 99 -4.03 -16.24 -2.12
N ALA A 100 -4.48 -15.53 -1.08
CA ALA A 100 -3.60 -14.94 -0.08
C ALA A 100 -2.79 -16.02 0.67
N ILE A 101 -3.42 -17.12 1.09
CA ILE A 101 -2.73 -18.25 1.75
C ILE A 101 -1.72 -18.90 0.79
N ILE A 102 -2.05 -19.05 -0.49
CA ILE A 102 -1.13 -19.60 -1.50
C ILE A 102 0.06 -18.67 -1.72
N PHE A 103 -0.16 -17.36 -1.87
CA PHE A 103 0.92 -16.38 -2.11
C PHE A 103 1.79 -16.14 -0.88
N ILE A 104 1.22 -16.14 0.32
CA ILE A 104 2.00 -16.03 1.57
C ILE A 104 2.86 -17.28 1.82
N ARG A 105 2.56 -18.40 1.14
CA ARG A 105 3.31 -19.64 1.19
C ARG A 105 4.48 -19.69 0.19
N ILE A 106 4.71 -18.64 -0.59
CA ILE A 106 5.93 -18.54 -1.39
C ILE A 106 7.11 -18.28 -0.41
N PRO A 107 8.21 -19.06 -0.50
CA PRO A 107 9.25 -19.11 0.52
C PRO A 107 9.91 -17.73 0.71
N LYS A 108 10.39 -17.46 1.93
CA LYS A 108 11.22 -16.30 2.29
C LYS A 108 12.18 -15.95 1.15
N ASP A 109 11.87 -14.89 0.41
CA ASP A 109 12.85 -14.29 -0.47
C ASP A 109 13.84 -13.53 0.42
N THR A 110 15.04 -14.08 0.51
CA THR A 110 16.19 -13.46 1.16
C THR A 110 16.67 -12.37 0.24
N ARG A 111 16.17 -11.14 0.42
CA ARG A 111 16.67 -9.97 -0.32
C ARG A 111 17.31 -9.02 0.66
N ASP A 112 18.64 -9.08 0.68
CA ASP A 112 19.52 -7.98 1.07
C ASP A 112 19.07 -6.69 0.36
N GLY A 113 19.01 -5.58 1.08
CA GLY A 113 18.66 -4.32 0.43
C GLY A 113 18.73 -3.04 1.24
N TRP A 114 19.20 -3.07 2.48
CA TRP A 114 19.34 -1.87 3.32
C TRP A 114 20.60 -1.95 4.19
N GLY A 115 21.76 -1.91 3.54
CA GLY A 115 23.05 -1.81 4.22
C GLY A 115 24.07 -0.97 3.47
N ASP A 116 24.12 -1.09 2.14
CA ASP A 116 25.37 -0.77 1.45
C ASP A 116 25.33 0.61 0.75
N GLU A 117 24.18 1.06 0.24
CA GLU A 117 24.11 2.30 -0.55
C GLU A 117 24.08 3.58 0.32
N GLU A 118 23.51 3.56 1.54
CA GLU A 118 23.47 4.75 2.42
C GLU A 118 24.80 4.98 3.15
N ILE A 119 25.49 3.90 3.55
CA ILE A 119 26.83 3.96 4.15
C ILE A 119 27.86 4.41 3.11
N THR A 120 27.75 3.95 1.86
CA THR A 120 28.66 4.37 0.77
C THR A 120 28.48 5.83 0.39
N VAL A 121 27.23 6.32 0.27
CA VAL A 121 26.98 7.73 -0.07
C VAL A 121 27.39 8.67 1.08
N MET A 122 27.15 8.29 2.34
CA MET A 122 27.65 9.09 3.48
C MET A 122 29.18 9.06 3.56
N GLY A 123 29.83 7.93 3.27
CA GLY A 123 31.29 7.80 3.21
C GLY A 123 31.91 8.67 2.12
N ASP A 124 31.35 8.65 0.89
CA ASP A 124 31.84 9.50 -0.20
C ASP A 124 31.66 10.99 0.09
N LEU A 125 30.57 11.38 0.76
CA LEU A 125 30.32 12.78 1.15
C LEU A 125 31.25 13.25 2.27
N SER A 126 31.55 12.39 3.25
CA SER A 126 32.52 12.73 4.31
C SER A 126 33.91 12.91 3.73
N ASP A 127 34.35 12.00 2.86
CA ASP A 127 35.69 12.00 2.28
C ASP A 127 35.89 13.19 1.33
N GLN A 128 34.88 13.53 0.51
CA GLN A 128 34.90 14.75 -0.30
C GLN A 128 34.94 16.02 0.55
N SER A 129 34.21 16.05 1.67
CA SER A 129 34.19 17.23 2.54
C SER A 129 35.54 17.47 3.24
N GLU A 130 36.27 16.41 3.56
CA GLU A 130 37.62 16.51 4.13
C GLU A 130 38.66 16.92 3.09
N GLN A 131 38.60 16.36 1.87
CA GLN A 131 39.47 16.76 0.77
C GLN A 131 39.29 18.24 0.41
N ASN A 132 38.05 18.71 0.31
CA ASN A 132 37.77 20.09 -0.08
C ASN A 132 38.26 21.10 0.98
N LYS A 133 38.15 20.76 2.28
CA LYS A 133 38.72 21.56 3.37
C LYS A 133 40.25 21.57 3.35
N ALA A 134 40.87 20.43 3.03
CA ALA A 134 42.32 20.34 2.91
C ALA A 134 42.83 21.24 1.79
N ASP A 135 42.23 21.16 0.60
CA ASP A 135 42.59 21.99 -0.56
C ASP A 135 42.39 23.49 -0.29
N GLU A 136 41.29 23.87 0.35
CA GLU A 136 41.02 25.27 0.71
C GLU A 136 42.03 25.82 1.74
N SER A 137 42.49 24.98 2.67
CA SER A 137 43.53 25.34 3.64
C SER A 137 44.90 25.52 3.01
N LEU A 138 45.23 24.71 1.99
CA LEU A 138 46.48 24.80 1.24
C LEU A 138 46.50 26.03 0.32
N ASP A 139 45.38 26.34 -0.33
CA ASP A 139 45.25 27.57 -1.14
C ASP A 139 45.38 28.82 -0.26
N SER A 140 44.74 28.81 0.90
CA SER A 140 44.84 29.89 1.89
C SER A 140 46.28 30.08 2.40
N GLN A 141 47.03 29.00 2.65
CA GLN A 141 48.44 29.10 3.05
C GLN A 141 49.34 29.62 1.92
N ASN A 142 49.16 29.11 0.70
CA ASN A 142 49.96 29.56 -0.46
C ASN A 142 49.75 31.04 -0.76
N LYS A 143 48.53 31.55 -0.55
CA LYS A 143 48.20 32.96 -0.73
C LYS A 143 48.83 33.87 0.33
N GLN A 144 49.06 33.36 1.55
CA GLN A 144 49.77 34.06 2.63
C GLN A 144 51.29 34.09 2.41
N LEU A 145 51.85 33.12 1.68
CA LEU A 145 53.29 33.04 1.36
C LEU A 145 53.70 33.88 0.14
N GLN A 146 52.74 34.35 -0.67
CA GLN A 146 52.98 35.19 -1.85
C GLN A 146 52.82 36.71 -1.59
N VAL A 147 52.82 37.14 -0.33
CA VAL A 147 52.79 38.56 0.10
C VAL A 147 54.08 38.89 0.84
#